data_AF-A0A4Y2CU55-F1
#
_entry.id   AF-A0A4Y2CU55-F1
#
_cell.length_a   1.000
_cell.length_b   1.000
_cell.length_c   1.000
_cell.angle_alpha   90.00
_cell.angle_beta   90.00
_cell.angle_gamma   90.00
#
_symmetry.space_group_name_H-M   'P 1'
#
loop_
_entity.id
_entity.type
_entity.pdbx_description
1 polymer ?
#
loop_
_entity_poly.entity_id
_entity_poly.type
_entity_poly.pdbx_seq_one_letter_code
_entity_poly.pdbx_strand_id
1 'polypeptide(L)'
;MVSIEKEFIRAERMGDWQANLNCVKEMIPYFHASWHFPYAKSTYLYLQDMLLLENLIDASVFRRFIQGFLTVRCSAKFSCGTSTDHMIIEQS
;
A
#
# COMPACT_ATOMS: atom_id res chain seq x y z
N MET A 1 -6.96 13.18 8.31
CA MET A 1 -5.89 13.17 7.29
C MET A 1 -4.53 12.81 7.89
N VAL A 2 -3.92 13.64 8.74
CA VAL A 2 -2.56 13.37 9.30
C VAL A 2 -2.46 12.06 10.09
N SER A 3 -3.52 11.66 10.81
CA SER A 3 -3.55 10.35 11.49
C SER A 3 -3.56 9.18 10.50
N ILE A 4 -4.32 9.30 9.42
CA ILE A 4 -4.46 8.28 8.35
C ILE A 4 -3.13 8.15 7.60
N GLU A 5 -2.46 9.27 7.30
CA GLU A 5 -1.13 9.26 6.67
C GLU A 5 -0.07 8.60 7.56
N LYS A 6 -0.11 8.84 8.87
CA LYS A 6 0.81 8.20 9.82
C LYS A 6 0.61 6.69 9.87
N GLU A 7 -0.64 6.24 9.91
CA GLU A 7 -0.95 4.80 9.88
C GLU A 7 -0.63 4.17 8.53
N PHE A 8 -0.81 4.89 7.42
CA PHE A 8 -0.38 4.46 6.09
C PHE A 8 1.14 4.23 6.03
N ILE A 9 1.94 5.22 6.48
CA ILE A 9 3.42 5.09 6.52
C ILE A 9 3.84 3.93 7.42
N ARG A 10 3.14 3.75 8.55
CA ARG A 10 3.41 2.64 9.46
C ARG A 10 3.09 1.30 8.79
N ALA A 11 1.94 1.16 8.15
CA ALA A 11 1.50 -0.05 7.48
C ALA A 11 2.49 -0.45 6.36
N GLU A 12 2.88 0.49 5.51
CA GLU A 12 3.89 0.30 4.45
C GLU A 12 5.24 -0.18 5.02
N ARG A 13 5.74 0.49 6.07
CA ARG A 13 7.02 0.11 6.71
C ARG A 13 6.95 -1.24 7.42
N MET A 14 5.79 -1.58 7.98
CA MET A 14 5.54 -2.86 8.64
C MET A 14 5.19 -3.99 7.65
N GLY A 15 4.91 -3.68 6.39
CA GLY A 15 4.43 -4.65 5.41
C GLY A 15 3.03 -5.18 5.74
N ASP A 16 2.24 -4.41 6.49
CA ASP A 16 0.85 -4.75 6.82
C ASP A 16 -0.06 -4.33 5.66
N TRP A 17 -0.31 -5.28 4.78
CA TRP A 17 -1.12 -5.09 3.58
C TRP A 17 -2.55 -4.66 3.88
N GLN A 18 -3.18 -5.27 4.90
CA GLN A 18 -4.59 -5.03 5.19
C GLN A 18 -4.79 -3.63 5.78
N ALA A 19 -3.90 -3.23 6.69
CA ALA A 19 -3.90 -1.88 7.23
C ALA A 19 -3.65 -0.84 6.14
N ASN A 20 -2.77 -1.14 5.17
CA ASN A 20 -2.49 -0.27 4.04
C ASN A 20 -3.75 -0.01 3.19
N LEU A 21 -4.43 -1.07 2.74
CA LEU A 21 -5.65 -0.96 1.95
C LEU A 21 -6.78 -0.22 2.68
N ASN A 22 -6.90 -0.40 3.99
CA ASN A 22 -7.88 0.31 4.79
C ASN A 22 -7.58 1.82 4.85
N CYS A 23 -6.31 2.21 5.04
CA CYS A 23 -5.90 3.61 5.01
C CYS A 23 -6.19 4.25 3.65
N VAL A 24 -5.90 3.53 2.55
CA VAL A 24 -6.19 3.98 1.18
C VAL A 24 -7.69 4.25 0.97
N LYS A 25 -8.58 3.37 1.45
CA LYS A 25 -10.04 3.60 1.41
C LYS A 25 -10.44 4.87 2.16
N GLU A 26 -9.85 5.10 3.33
CA GLU A 26 -10.14 6.29 4.13
C GLU A 26 -9.59 7.59 3.53
N MET A 27 -8.57 7.53 2.66
CA MET A 27 -8.01 8.70 1.97
C MET A 27 -8.88 9.18 0.80
N ILE A 28 -9.63 8.29 0.14
CA ILE A 28 -10.44 8.61 -1.05
C ILE A 28 -11.40 9.80 -0.85
N PRO A 29 -12.19 9.90 0.24
CA PRO A 29 -13.07 11.04 0.47
C PRO A 29 -12.32 12.38 0.55
N TYR A 30 -11.08 12.38 1.07
CA TYR A 30 -10.24 13.57 1.15
C TYR A 30 -9.75 14.01 -0.23
N PHE A 31 -9.39 13.07 -1.11
CA PHE A 31 -9.03 13.41 -2.50
C PHE A 31 -10.20 14.04 -3.27
N HIS A 32 -11.43 13.58 -3.01
CA HIS A 32 -12.63 14.21 -3.57
C HIS A 32 -12.87 15.61 -2.98
N ALA A 33 -12.75 15.77 -1.66
CA ALA A 33 -12.97 17.05 -0.99
C ALA A 33 -11.95 18.13 -1.42
N SER A 34 -10.70 17.73 -1.65
CA SER A 34 -9.61 18.62 -2.08
C SER A 34 -9.54 18.80 -3.61
N TRP A 35 -10.55 18.33 -4.37
CA TRP A 35 -10.58 18.42 -5.84
C TRP A 35 -9.40 17.74 -6.56
N HIS A 36 -8.72 16.81 -5.89
CA HIS A 36 -7.64 16.00 -6.46
C HIS A 36 -8.19 14.78 -7.21
N PHE A 37 -9.05 15.03 -8.21
CA PHE A 37 -9.73 13.96 -8.96
C PHE A 37 -8.79 12.96 -9.66
N PRO A 38 -7.65 13.36 -10.25
CA PRO A 38 -6.72 12.39 -10.83
C PRO A 38 -6.22 11.39 -9.80
N TYR A 39 -5.91 11.86 -8.58
CA TYR A 39 -5.46 11.01 -7.47
C TYR A 39 -6.59 10.15 -6.93
N ALA A 40 -7.81 10.67 -6.82
CA ALA A 40 -8.96 9.86 -6.44
C ALA A 40 -9.17 8.70 -7.43
N LYS A 41 -9.12 8.99 -8.74
CA LYS A 41 -9.27 7.99 -9.80
C LYS A 41 -8.18 6.92 -9.76
N SER A 42 -6.91 7.32 -9.66
CA SER A 42 -5.82 6.35 -9.58
C SER A 42 -5.90 5.50 -8.32
N THR A 43 -6.35 6.09 -7.21
CA THR A 43 -6.53 5.38 -5.93
C THR A 43 -7.64 4.33 -6.01
N TYR A 44 -8.75 4.62 -6.70
CA TYR A 44 -9.80 3.61 -6.94
C TYR A 44 -9.30 2.46 -7.80
N LEU A 45 -8.56 2.75 -8.88
CA LEU A 45 -7.99 1.72 -9.75
C LEU A 45 -7.03 0.83 -8.96
N TYR A 46 -6.13 1.44 -8.20
CA TYR A 46 -5.22 0.71 -7.31
C TYR A 46 -5.98 -0.20 -6.35
N LEU A 47 -7.01 0.31 -5.66
CA LEU A 47 -7.79 -0.49 -4.72
C LEU A 47 -8.48 -1.68 -5.41
N GLN A 48 -9.02 -1.46 -6.59
CA GLN A 48 -9.70 -2.51 -7.36
C GLN A 48 -8.71 -3.60 -7.81
N ASP A 49 -7.57 -3.19 -8.36
CA ASP A 49 -6.52 -4.11 -8.81
C ASP A 49 -5.97 -4.93 -7.64
N MET A 50 -5.78 -4.30 -6.48
CA MET A 50 -5.29 -4.96 -5.28
C MET A 50 -6.27 -5.96 -4.66
N LEU A 51 -7.59 -5.74 -4.82
CA LEU A 51 -8.60 -6.72 -4.43
C LEU A 51 -8.71 -7.88 -5.44
N LEU A 52 -8.49 -7.59 -6.73
CA LEU A 52 -8.47 -8.61 -7.78
C LEU A 52 -7.20 -9.47 -7.76
N LEU A 53 -6.12 -8.97 -7.15
CA LEU A 53 -4.83 -9.64 -7.04
C LEU A 53 -4.92 -11.03 -6.42
N GLU A 54 -5.83 -11.21 -5.45
CA GLU A 54 -6.09 -12.50 -4.80
C GLU A 54 -6.54 -13.58 -5.79
N ASN A 55 -7.27 -13.20 -6.85
CA ASN A 55 -7.79 -14.12 -7.86
C ASN A 55 -6.86 -14.29 -9.07
N LEU A 56 -5.91 -13.38 -9.26
CA LEU A 56 -5.00 -13.34 -10.42
C LEU A 56 -3.70 -14.13 -10.17
N ILE A 57 -3.25 -14.21 -8.93
CA ILE A 57 -1.97 -14.80 -8.56
C ILE A 57 -2.18 -16.16 -7.88
N ASP A 58 -1.20 -17.05 -8.03
CA ASP A 58 -1.15 -18.30 -7.28
C ASP A 58 -1.26 -18.05 -5.76
N ALA A 59 -2.13 -18.81 -5.09
CA ALA A 59 -2.46 -18.61 -3.68
C ALA A 59 -1.23 -18.68 -2.75
N SER A 60 -0.19 -19.45 -3.13
CA SER A 60 1.04 -19.53 -2.35
C SER A 60 1.87 -18.25 -2.41
N VAL A 61 1.92 -17.60 -3.58
CA VAL A 61 2.61 -16.34 -3.81
C VAL A 61 1.85 -15.20 -3.14
N PHE A 62 0.52 -15.18 -3.26
CA PHE A 62 -0.33 -14.22 -2.56
C PHE A 62 -0.16 -14.32 -1.04
N ARG A 63 -0.14 -15.53 -0.47
CA ARG A 63 0.06 -15.71 0.96
C ARG A 63 1.41 -15.19 1.44
N ARG A 64 2.48 -15.40 0.66
CA ARG A 64 3.80 -14.81 0.95
C ARG A 64 3.76 -13.29 0.84
N PHE A 65 3.08 -12.74 -0.17
CA PHE A 65 2.91 -11.30 -0.33
C PHE A 65 2.27 -10.66 0.91
N ILE A 66 1.15 -11.23 1.40
CA ILE A 66 0.45 -10.77 2.62
C ILE A 66 1.30 -10.92 3.89
N GLN A 67 2.19 -11.92 3.96
CA GLN A 67 3.07 -12.14 5.11
C GLN A 67 4.19 -11.11 5.29
N GLY A 68 4.21 -10.04 4.47
CA GLY A 68 5.13 -8.92 4.62
C GLY A 68 6.32 -8.95 3.66
N PHE A 69 6.33 -9.84 2.67
CA PHE A 69 7.31 -9.83 1.58
C PHE A 69 7.14 -8.64 0.63
N LEU A 70 6.09 -7.83 0.80
CA LEU A 70 5.93 -6.53 0.15
C LEU A 70 7.10 -5.58 0.46
N THR A 71 7.62 -5.64 1.69
CA THR A 71 8.55 -4.65 2.23
C THR A 71 9.93 -5.26 2.43
N VAL A 72 10.92 -4.75 1.70
CA VAL A 72 12.32 -5.12 1.87
C VAL A 72 12.90 -4.35 3.05
N ARG A 73 13.58 -5.04 3.96
CA ARG A 73 14.27 -4.42 5.10
C ARG A 73 15.74 -4.81 5.10
N CYS A 74 16.64 -3.82 5.01
CA CYS A 74 18.07 -4.04 5.22
C CYS A 74 18.46 -4.19 6.71
N SER A 75 17.58 -3.82 7.63
CA SER A 75 17.83 -3.85 9.08
C SER A 75 16.55 -4.18 9.85
N ALA A 76 16.69 -4.84 11.01
CA ALA A 76 15.57 -5.21 11.89
C ALA A 76 14.90 -4.02 12.61
N LYS A 77 15.29 -2.78 12.32
CA LYS A 77 14.67 -1.58 12.89
C LYS A 77 13.24 -1.40 12.37
N PHE A 78 12.35 -1.00 13.26
CA PHE A 78 10.91 -0.84 13.02
C PHE A 78 10.55 0.06 11.82
N SER A 79 11.39 1.05 11.49
CA SER A 79 11.14 2.04 10.45
C SER A 79 12.00 1.89 9.19
N CYS A 80 12.70 0.76 9.02
CA CYS A 80 13.66 0.56 7.92
C CYS A 80 13.12 -0.28 6.76
N GLY A 81 11.81 -0.50 6.71
CA GLY A 81 11.18 -1.19 5.59
C GLY A 81 10.84 -0.25 4.45
N THR A 82 11.27 -0.60 3.24
CA THR A 82 10.91 0.07 1.99
C THR A 82 10.08 -0.90 1.16
N SER A 83 8.95 -0.47 0.60
CA SER A 83 8.16 -1.32 -0.29
C SER A 83 8.94 -1.61 -1.57
N THR A 84 8.80 -2.85 -2.07
CA THR A 84 9.56 -3.34 -3.24
C THR A 84 9.21 -2.55 -4.50
N ASP A 85 7.93 -2.15 -4.62
CA ASP A 85 7.43 -1.34 -5.74
C ASP A 85 8.07 0.06 -5.75
N HIS A 86 8.16 0.70 -4.59
CA HIS A 86 8.84 1.99 -4.43
C HIS A 86 10.34 1.88 -4.76
N MET A 87 10.99 0.75 -4.49
CA MET A 87 12.39 0.56 -4.91
C MET A 87 12.54 0.49 -6.44
N ILE A 88 11.59 -0.12 -7.14
CA ILE A 88 11.63 -0.25 -8.61
C ILE A 88 11.36 1.10 -9.27
N ILE A 89 10.42 1.88 -8.74
CA ILE A 89 10.07 3.21 -9.27
C ILE A 89 11.21 4.21 -9.09
N GLU A 90 11.90 4.22 -7.94
CA GLU A 90 13.01 5.16 -7.66
C GLU A 90 14.30 4.82 -8.42
N GLN A 91 14.39 3.65 -9.04
CA GLN A 91 15.53 3.23 -9.88
C GLN A 91 15.29 3.49 -11.37
N SER A 92 14.07 3.88 -11.75
CA SER A 92 13.65 4.24 -13.11
C SER A 92 13.95 5.69 -13.45
#